data_AF-A0A7X8MFJ3-F1
#
_entry.id   AF-A0A7X8MFJ3-F1
#
_cell.length_a   1.000
_cell.length_b   1.000
_cell.length_c   1.000
_cell.angle_alpha   90.00
_cell.angle_beta   90.00
_cell.angle_gamma   90.00
#
_symmetry.space_group_name_H-M   'P 1'
#
loop_
_entity.id
_entity.type
_entity.pdbx_description
1 polymer ?
#
loop_
_entity_poly.entity_id
_entity_poly.type
_entity_poly.pdbx_seq_one_letter_code
_entity_poly.pdbx_strand_id
1 'polypeptide(L)'
;MFYQIRYQTGEIEDVIKEMKNGKIPCMDVDDMAEFEWVVNKLKEHGIYRISTIPLDKKARDMIKEPEFEFRAAFSDNEDGKGEPMYIDFYFEPIIEEDYDPIFGD
;
A
#
# COMPACT_ATOMS: atom_id res chain seq x y z
N MET A 1 -15.46 14.61 2.80
CA MET A 1 -14.98 13.36 2.19
C MET A 1 -13.66 13.70 1.52
N PHE A 2 -12.54 13.45 2.20
CA PHE A 2 -11.23 13.63 1.57
C PHE A 2 -11.00 12.38 0.72
N TYR A 3 -11.25 12.47 -0.58
CA TYR A 3 -10.85 11.44 -1.52
C TYR A 3 -9.33 11.52 -1.65
N GLN A 4 -8.63 10.71 -0.87
CA GLN A 4 -7.20 10.49 -1.07
C GLN A 4 -7.09 9.59 -2.31
N ILE A 5 -6.29 10.01 -3.30
CA ILE A 5 -6.05 9.20 -4.51
C ILE A 5 -5.35 7.92 -4.06
N ARG A 6 -5.90 6.78 -4.45
CA ARG A 6 -5.27 5.46 -4.29
C ARG A 6 -4.73 5.01 -5.63
N TYR A 7 -3.42 4.82 -5.67
CA TYR A 7 -2.70 4.38 -6.84
C TYR A 7 -2.84 2.86 -7.01
N GLN A 8 -2.89 2.42 -8.26
CA GLN A 8 -2.88 1.01 -8.61
C GLN A 8 -1.44 0.52 -8.83
N THR A 9 -1.23 -0.79 -8.84
CA THR A 9 0.11 -1.39 -9.01
C THR A 9 0.80 -1.04 -10.34
N GLY A 10 0.06 -0.57 -11.34
CA GLY A 10 0.60 -0.01 -12.58
C GLY A 10 1.16 1.42 -12.49
N GLU A 11 0.92 2.15 -11.39
CA GLU A 11 1.22 3.60 -11.24
C GLU A 11 2.46 3.86 -10.37
N ILE A 12 3.45 2.97 -10.41
CA ILE A 12 4.67 3.01 -9.58
C ILE A 12 5.42 4.34 -9.72
N GLU A 13 5.53 4.90 -10.92
CA GLU A 13 6.27 6.15 -11.14
C GLU A 13 5.61 7.35 -10.45
N ASP A 14 4.28 7.42 -10.44
CA ASP A 14 3.53 8.47 -9.75
C ASP A 14 3.65 8.35 -8.23
N VAL A 15 3.61 7.11 -7.71
CA VAL A 15 3.87 6.83 -6.30
C VAL A 15 5.25 7.32 -5.88
N ILE A 16 6.30 6.99 -6.65
CA ILE A 16 7.67 7.44 -6.37
C ILE A 16 7.76 8.97 -6.37
N LYS A 17 7.11 9.63 -7.33
CA LYS A 17 7.09 11.08 -7.42
C LYS A 17 6.45 11.72 -6.18
N GLU A 18 5.32 11.19 -5.71
CA GLU A 18 4.64 11.71 -4.52
C GLU A 18 5.46 11.46 -3.25
N MET A 19 6.09 10.29 -3.10
CA MET A 19 7.01 10.01 -2.00
C MET A 19 8.16 11.02 -1.94
N LYS A 20 8.79 11.30 -3.08
CA LYS A 20 9.90 12.28 -3.18
C LYS A 20 9.45 13.72 -2.93
N ASN A 21 8.17 14.02 -3.10
CA ASN A 21 7.58 15.30 -2.72
C ASN A 21 7.24 15.39 -1.22
N GLY A 22 7.60 14.39 -0.41
CA GLY A 22 7.35 14.34 1.03
C GLY A 22 5.92 13.96 1.40
N LYS A 23 5.15 13.39 0.46
CA LYS A 23 3.79 12.90 0.71
C LYS A 23 3.80 11.40 1.01
N ILE A 24 2.69 10.92 1.55
CA ILE A 24 2.42 9.49 1.78
C ILE A 24 1.35 9.07 0.78
N PRO A 25 1.72 8.55 -0.41
CA PRO A 25 0.74 8.00 -1.34
C PRO A 25 0.03 6.78 -0.74
N CYS A 26 -1.20 6.59 -1.18
CA CYS A 26 -2.01 5.43 -0.86
C CYS A 26 -1.99 4.48 -2.06
N MET A 27 -1.89 3.17 -1.84
CA MET A 27 -1.87 2.18 -2.91
C MET A 27 -2.81 1.02 -2.57
N ASP A 28 -3.65 0.64 -3.53
CA ASP A 28 -4.45 -0.57 -3.43
C ASP A 28 -3.61 -1.76 -3.91
N VAL A 29 -3.66 -2.86 -3.18
CA VAL A 29 -3.08 -4.16 -3.55
C VAL A 29 -4.02 -5.28 -3.10
N ASP A 30 -4.09 -6.37 -3.84
CA ASP A 30 -5.01 -7.48 -3.57
C ASP A 30 -4.58 -8.28 -2.33
N ASP A 31 -3.27 -8.50 -2.18
CA ASP A 31 -2.73 -9.33 -1.11
C ASP A 31 -1.25 -9.02 -0.80
N MET A 32 -0.67 -9.82 0.11
CA MET A 32 0.75 -9.73 0.46
C MET A 32 1.68 -10.11 -0.71
N ALA A 33 1.25 -10.95 -1.65
CA ALA A 33 2.08 -11.31 -2.81
C ALA A 33 2.16 -10.14 -3.80
N GLU A 34 1.06 -9.43 -4.03
CA GLU A 34 1.06 -8.21 -4.83
C GLU A 34 1.84 -7.08 -4.13
N PHE A 35 1.72 -6.94 -2.81
CA PHE A 35 2.58 -6.03 -2.05
C PHE A 35 4.08 -6.33 -2.27
N GLU A 36 4.51 -7.60 -2.18
CA GLU A 36 5.92 -7.96 -2.45
C GLU A 36 6.30 -7.73 -3.92
N TRP A 37 5.37 -7.88 -4.86
CA TRP A 37 5.58 -7.47 -6.25
C TRP A 37 5.84 -5.96 -6.36
N VAL A 38 5.05 -5.13 -5.69
CA VAL A 38 5.24 -3.67 -5.63
C VAL A 38 6.60 -3.32 -5.02
N VAL A 39 7.00 -3.98 -3.93
CA VAL A 39 8.32 -3.78 -3.30
C VAL A 39 9.45 -4.07 -4.30
N ASN A 40 9.33 -5.13 -5.10
CA ASN A 40 10.31 -5.46 -6.13
C ASN A 40 10.32 -4.42 -7.26
N LYS A 41 9.16 -3.91 -7.67
CA LYS A 41 9.08 -2.81 -8.64
C LYS A 41 9.71 -1.53 -8.13
N LEU A 42 9.41 -1.11 -6.91
CA LEU A 42 10.05 0.04 -6.30
C LEU A 42 11.59 -0.13 -6.25
N LYS A 43 12.07 -1.35 -5.97
CA LYS A 43 13.49 -1.67 -5.98
C LYS A 43 14.14 -1.50 -7.35
N GLU A 44 13.46 -1.87 -8.44
CA GLU A 44 13.93 -1.63 -9.82
C GLU A 44 14.15 -0.12 -10.09
N HIS A 45 13.44 0.75 -9.37
CA HIS A 45 13.58 2.21 -9.44
C HIS A 45 14.47 2.82 -8.34
N GLY A 46 15.22 2.00 -7.60
CA GLY A 46 16.13 2.45 -6.54
C GLY A 46 15.43 2.86 -5.25
N ILE A 47 14.19 2.44 -5.04
CA ILE A 47 13.45 2.63 -3.78
C ILE A 47 13.37 1.29 -3.04
N TYR A 48 13.96 1.24 -1.86
CA TYR A 48 14.18 0.01 -1.10
C TYR A 48 13.33 0.02 0.17
N ARG A 49 12.66 -1.09 0.46
CA ARG A 49 11.92 -1.27 1.72
C ARG A 49 12.88 -1.32 2.90
N ILE A 50 12.62 -0.54 3.94
CA ILE A 50 13.39 -0.54 5.18
C ILE A 50 12.88 -1.68 6.07
N SER A 51 13.48 -2.87 5.94
CA SER A 51 13.04 -4.09 6.64
C SER A 51 13.17 -4.05 8.16
N THR A 52 13.98 -3.14 8.71
CA THR A 52 14.12 -2.92 10.16
C THR A 52 12.92 -2.18 10.76
N ILE A 53 12.12 -1.52 9.93
CA ILE A 53 10.87 -0.86 10.34
C ILE A 53 9.72 -1.84 10.04
N PRO A 54 8.97 -2.30 11.06
CA PRO A 54 7.85 -3.19 10.84
C PRO A 54 6.71 -2.48 10.11
N LEU A 55 5.84 -3.27 9.46
CA LEU A 55 4.61 -2.76 8.86
C LEU A 55 3.70 -2.18 9.95
N ASP A 56 3.31 -0.91 9.80
CA ASP A 56 2.51 -0.20 10.81
C ASP A 56 1.02 -0.28 10.48
N LYS A 57 0.34 -1.23 11.13
CA LYS A 57 -1.12 -1.42 11.04
C LYS A 57 -1.94 -0.37 11.78
N LYS A 58 -1.30 0.53 12.53
CA LYS A 58 -1.98 1.56 13.35
C LYS A 58 -1.76 2.97 12.81
N ALA A 59 -1.16 3.11 11.63
CA ALA A 59 -0.90 4.41 11.03
C ALA A 59 -2.17 5.17 10.65
N ARG A 60 -3.29 4.46 10.46
CA ARG A 60 -4.62 5.00 10.15
C ARG A 60 -5.69 4.48 11.12
N ASP A 61 -6.83 5.16 11.13
CA ASP A 61 -8.00 4.76 11.92
C ASP A 61 -8.82 3.72 11.15
N MET A 62 -8.64 2.44 11.49
CA MET A 62 -9.30 1.32 10.80
C MET A 62 -10.84 1.35 10.92
N ILE A 63 -11.41 2.11 11.85
CA ILE A 63 -12.87 2.31 11.93
C ILE A 63 -13.34 3.22 10.79
N LYS A 64 -12.51 4.20 10.39
CA LYS A 64 -12.81 5.12 9.29
C LYS A 64 -12.33 4.61 7.94
N GLU A 65 -11.25 3.84 7.95
CA GLU A 65 -10.58 3.29 6.76
C GLU A 65 -10.42 1.77 6.93
N PRO A 66 -11.52 0.99 6.82
CA PRO A 66 -11.50 -0.46 7.08
C PRO A 66 -10.63 -1.25 6.10
N GLU A 67 -10.40 -0.71 4.92
CA GLU A 67 -9.55 -1.29 3.87
C GLU A 67 -8.05 -1.03 4.11
N PHE A 68 -7.70 -0.15 5.06
CA PHE A 68 -6.30 0.11 5.37
C PHE A 68 -5.68 -1.09 6.07
N GLU A 69 -4.58 -1.58 5.52
CA GLU A 69 -3.87 -2.73 6.08
C GLU A 69 -2.62 -2.35 6.84
N PHE A 70 -1.74 -1.57 6.22
CA PHE A 70 -0.50 -1.13 6.86
C PHE A 70 0.20 0.00 6.11
N ARG A 71 1.05 0.71 6.85
CA ARG A 71 2.08 1.61 6.30
C ARG A 71 3.40 0.87 6.21
N ALA A 72 4.05 0.95 5.06
CA ALA A 72 5.41 0.45 4.86
C ALA A 72 6.40 1.59 4.67
N ALA A 73 7.62 1.41 5.18
CA ALA A 73 8.70 2.39 5.10
C ALA A 73 9.70 2.02 4.00
N PHE A 74 10.15 3.03 3.26
CA PHE A 74 11.06 2.92 2.14
C PHE A 74 12.15 3.99 2.19
N SER A 75 13.24 3.75 1.47
CA SER A 75 14.43 4.61 1.38
C SER A 75 14.90 4.64 -0.06
N ASP A 76 15.47 5.76 -0.52
CA ASP A 76 16.17 5.87 -1.80
C ASP A 76 17.62 5.34 -1.73
N ASN A 77 18.00 4.79 -0.58
CA ASN A 77 19.28 4.14 -0.31
C ASN A 77 19.07 2.69 0.12
N GLU A 78 19.82 1.77 -0.50
CA GLU A 78 19.81 0.33 -0.24
C GLU A 78 20.20 -0.03 1.20
N ASP A 79 21.08 0.76 1.82
CA ASP A 79 21.48 0.57 3.23
C ASP A 79 20.35 0.90 4.22
N GLY A 80 19.20 1.41 3.76
CA GLY A 80 18.12 1.92 4.61
C GLY A 80 18.52 3.16 5.42
N LYS A 81 19.63 3.82 5.02
CA LYS A 81 20.15 5.03 5.65
C LYS A 81 19.59 6.25 4.91
N GLY A 82 18.68 6.96 5.55
CA GLY A 82 18.05 8.16 5.00
C GLY A 82 16.81 8.53 5.80
N GLU A 83 16.14 9.60 5.38
CA GLU A 83 14.79 9.89 5.87
C GLU A 83 13.82 8.88 5.25
N PRO A 84 13.04 8.15 6.07
CA PRO A 84 12.10 7.19 5.55
C PRO A 84 10.97 7.90 4.81
N MET A 85 10.67 7.39 3.62
CA MET A 85 9.43 7.67 2.89
C MET A 85 8.42 6.56 3.17
N TYR A 86 7.14 6.84 2.96
CA TYR A 86 6.07 5.92 3.34
C TYR A 86 5.04 5.74 2.24
N ILE A 87 4.45 4.55 2.19
CA ILE A 87 3.27 4.24 1.39
C ILE A 87 2.24 3.61 2.34
N ASP A 88 0.99 4.06 2.24
CA ASP A 88 -0.15 3.43 2.90
C ASP A 88 -0.77 2.40 1.96
N PHE A 89 -0.79 1.13 2.35
CA PHE A 89 -1.36 0.03 1.58
C PHE A 89 -2.77 -0.30 2.06
N TYR A 90 -3.65 -0.50 1.09
CA TYR A 90 -5.05 -0.86 1.29
C TYR A 90 -5.29 -2.19 0.57
N PHE A 91 -5.95 -3.13 1.23
CA PHE A 91 -6.40 -4.35 0.54
C PHE A 91 -7.84 -4.18 0.11
N GLU A 92 -8.14 -4.63 -1.11
CA GLU A 92 -9.54 -4.70 -1.53
C GLU A 92 -10.29 -5.61 -0.54
N PRO A 93 -11.50 -5.20 -0.10
CA PRO A 93 -12.31 -6.06 0.74
C PRO A 93 -12.61 -7.33 -0.07
N ILE A 94 -12.33 -8.50 0.52
CA ILE A 94 -12.81 -9.76 -0.03
C ILE A 94 -14.33 -9.67 -0.03
N ILE A 95 -14.91 -9.41 -1.21
CA ILE A 95 -16.34 -9.55 -1.40
C ILE A 95 -16.59 -11.06 -1.30
N GLU A 96 -17.01 -11.54 -0.13
CA GLU A 96 -17.74 -12.80 -0.09
C GLU A 96 -18.94 -12.57 -1.01
N GLU A 97 -18.93 -13.14 -2.21
CA GLU A 97 -20.15 -13.26 -3.00
C GLU A 97 -21.12 -14.05 -2.11
N ASP A 98 -22.01 -13.32 -1.42
CA ASP A 98 -23.16 -13.89 -0.75
C ASP A 98 -23.84 -14.77 -1.80
N TYR A 99 -23.67 -16.08 -1.63
CA TYR A 99 -24.20 -17.09 -2.53
C TYR A 99 -25.70 -16.85 -2.56
N ASP A 100 -26.19 -16.22 -3.64
CA ASP A 100 -27.62 -15.99 -3.82
C ASP A 100 -28.26 -17.39 -3.73
N PRO A 101 -29.09 -17.68 -2.71
CA PRO A 101 -29.78 -18.94 -2.69
C PRO A 101 -30.63 -18.93 -3.94
N ILE A 102 -30.27 -19.76 -4.93
CA ILE A 102 -31.12 -20.03 -6.09
C ILE A 102 -32.43 -20.49 -5.48
N PHE A 103 -33.41 -19.58 -5.46
CA PHE A 103 -34.65 -19.73 -4.71
C PHE A 103 -35.22 -21.12 -4.96
N GLY A 104 -35.47 -21.82 -3.85
CA GLY A 104 -36.44 -22.89 -3.82
C GLY A 104 -37.84 -22.29 -3.99
N ASP A 105 -38.54 -22.76 -5.02
CA ASP A 105 -39.87 -23.36 -4.93
C ASP A 105 -40.04 -24.35 -6.10
#